data_AF-A0A3S1H741-F1
#
_entry.id   AF-A0A3S1H741-F1
#
_cell.length_a   1.000
_cell.length_b   1.000
_cell.length_c   1.000
_cell.angle_alpha   90.00
_cell.angle_beta   90.00
_cell.angle_gamma   90.00
#
_symmetry.space_group_name_H-M   'P 1'
#
loop_
_entity.id
_entity.type
_entity.pdbx_description
1 polymer ?
#
loop_
_entity_poly.entity_id
_entity_poly.type
_entity_poly.pdbx_seq_one_letter_code
_entity_poly.pdbx_strand_id
1 'polypeptide(L)'
;PKTYPLGLVLKACPEIADYAVDGIGNWRDFMITAAQVRGYLGVSPSAYEDACHVMGQEIAAVVIACILQRAQHIESAGGYLRVLTEKARAGEFSVGPMLMAALRANGATAKMTG
;
A
#
# COMPACT_ATOMS: atom_id res chain seq x y z
N PRO A 1 13.43 -0.42 -14.12
CA PRO A 1 12.17 -0.74 -13.41
C PRO A 1 12.41 -1.81 -12.33
N LYS A 2 12.53 -1.41 -11.06
CA LYS A 2 12.64 -2.35 -9.93
C LYS A 2 11.28 -2.46 -9.25
N THR A 3 10.35 -3.16 -9.88
CA THR A 3 9.10 -3.58 -9.22
C THR A 3 9.51 -4.61 -8.16
N TYR A 4 9.18 -4.33 -6.89
CA TYR A 4 9.43 -5.28 -5.79
C TYR A 4 8.72 -6.60 -6.11
N PRO A 5 9.24 -7.77 -5.74
CA PRO A 5 8.51 -9.01 -5.98
C PRO A 5 7.19 -8.98 -5.19
N LEU A 6 6.07 -9.37 -5.82
CA LEU A 6 4.74 -9.36 -5.21
C LEU A 6 4.74 -10.06 -3.84
N GLY A 7 5.43 -11.20 -3.73
CA GLY A 7 5.53 -11.92 -2.45
C GLY A 7 6.22 -11.13 -1.34
N LEU A 8 7.12 -10.20 -1.65
CA LEU A 8 7.71 -9.30 -0.66
C LEU A 8 6.70 -8.24 -0.23
N VAL A 9 5.88 -7.72 -1.16
CA VAL A 9 4.81 -6.77 -0.85
C VAL A 9 3.76 -7.40 0.05
N LEU A 10 3.31 -8.62 -0.27
CA LEU A 10 2.33 -9.35 0.54
C LEU A 10 2.87 -9.69 1.94
N LYS A 11 4.16 -10.00 2.08
CA LYS A 11 4.80 -10.13 3.40
C LYS A 11 4.86 -8.81 4.17
N ALA A 12 5.03 -7.69 3.46
CA ALA A 12 5.06 -6.36 4.05
C ALA A 12 3.68 -5.85 4.46
N CYS A 13 2.63 -6.32 3.80
CA CYS A 13 1.26 -5.86 3.99
C CYS A 13 0.29 -7.07 3.98
N PRO A 14 0.36 -7.98 4.96
CA PRO A 14 -0.49 -9.16 5.00
C PRO A 14 -1.98 -8.83 5.12
N GLU A 15 -2.36 -7.71 5.75
CA GLU A 15 -3.78 -7.35 5.95
C GLU A 15 -4.57 -7.20 4.64
N ILE A 16 -3.91 -6.84 3.54
CA ILE A 16 -4.60 -6.72 2.24
C ILE A 16 -5.13 -8.07 1.73
N ALA A 17 -4.53 -9.19 2.16
CA ALA A 17 -4.96 -10.51 1.73
C ALA A 17 -6.37 -10.85 2.27
N ASP A 18 -6.75 -10.32 3.42
CA ASP A 18 -8.08 -10.54 4.03
C ASP A 18 -9.21 -9.91 3.20
N TYR A 19 -8.88 -8.98 2.29
CA TYR A 19 -9.82 -8.34 1.39
C TYR A 19 -9.89 -9.02 0.01
N ALA A 20 -9.08 -10.04 -0.25
CA ALA A 20 -9.07 -10.78 -1.50
C ALA A 20 -9.89 -12.07 -1.38
N VAL A 21 -11.05 -12.11 -2.04
CA VAL A 21 -11.97 -13.26 -1.98
C VAL A 21 -11.32 -14.57 -2.45
N ASP A 22 -10.59 -14.52 -3.57
CA ASP A 22 -9.91 -15.69 -4.16
C ASP A 22 -8.39 -15.72 -3.85
N GLY A 23 -7.93 -14.84 -2.96
CA GLY A 23 -6.51 -14.59 -2.70
C GLY A 23 -5.83 -13.71 -3.76
N ILE A 24 -4.53 -13.48 -3.58
CA ILE A 24 -3.72 -12.62 -4.44
C ILE A 24 -2.60 -13.46 -5.06
N GLY A 25 -2.80 -13.92 -6.31
CA GLY A 25 -1.83 -14.77 -7.02
C GLY A 25 -0.90 -13.98 -7.94
N ASN A 26 -1.32 -12.80 -8.40
CA ASN A 26 -0.56 -11.97 -9.32
C ASN A 26 -0.80 -10.46 -9.07
N TRP A 27 -0.08 -9.62 -9.82
CA TRP A 27 -0.16 -8.16 -9.68
C TRP A 27 -1.53 -7.57 -10.05
N ARG A 28 -2.24 -8.17 -11.01
CA ARG A 28 -3.59 -7.74 -11.36
C ARG A 28 -4.55 -7.96 -10.20
N ASP A 29 -4.51 -9.14 -9.58
CA ASP A 29 -5.33 -9.44 -8.40
C ASP A 29 -5.02 -8.45 -7.27
N PHE A 30 -3.74 -8.20 -7.03
CA PHE A 30 -3.29 -7.24 -6.02
C PHE A 30 -3.82 -5.83 -6.27
N MET A 31 -3.73 -5.33 -7.51
CA MET A 31 -4.23 -4.00 -7.87
C MET A 31 -5.75 -3.91 -7.73
N ILE A 32 -6.49 -4.98 -8.07
CA ILE A 32 -7.95 -5.05 -7.90
C ILE A 32 -8.30 -5.00 -6.41
N THR A 33 -7.62 -5.78 -5.57
CA THR A 33 -7.84 -5.77 -4.11
C THR A 33 -7.49 -4.41 -3.51
N ALA A 34 -6.37 -3.81 -3.89
CA ALA A 34 -5.99 -2.46 -3.44
C ALA A 34 -7.03 -1.40 -3.83
N ALA A 35 -7.58 -1.48 -5.04
CA ALA A 35 -8.62 -0.58 -5.51
C ALA A 35 -9.95 -0.74 -4.75
N GLN A 36 -10.22 -1.90 -4.14
CA GLN A 36 -11.35 -2.11 -3.24
C GLN A 36 -11.05 -1.54 -1.85
N VAL A 37 -9.87 -1.88 -1.30
CA VAL A 37 -9.38 -1.41 0.02
C VAL A 37 -9.37 0.10 0.13
N ARG A 38 -9.03 0.83 -0.94
CA ARG A 38 -9.05 2.31 -0.92
C ARG A 38 -10.40 2.87 -0.45
N GLY A 39 -11.52 2.21 -0.80
CA GLY A 39 -12.86 2.64 -0.40
C GLY A 39 -13.09 2.46 1.10
N TYR A 40 -12.66 1.32 1.64
CA TYR A 40 -12.70 1.04 3.08
C TYR A 40 -11.84 2.02 3.91
N LEU A 41 -10.73 2.48 3.33
CA LEU A 41 -9.86 3.48 3.94
C LEU A 41 -10.39 4.92 3.80
N GLY A 42 -11.53 5.15 3.15
CA GLY A 42 -12.06 6.50 2.91
C GLY A 42 -11.22 7.32 1.91
N VAL A 43 -10.44 6.65 1.06
CA VAL A 43 -9.68 7.31 -0.02
C VAL A 43 -10.61 7.58 -1.20
N SER A 44 -10.75 8.85 -1.57
CA SER A 44 -11.58 9.24 -2.72
C SER A 44 -11.01 8.69 -4.04
N PRO A 45 -11.86 8.36 -5.04
CA PRO A 45 -11.41 7.90 -6.35
C PRO A 45 -10.38 8.84 -6.98
N SER A 46 -10.64 10.15 -6.93
CA SER A 46 -9.73 11.18 -7.45
C SER A 46 -8.33 11.14 -6.84
N ALA A 47 -8.21 10.95 -5.52
CA ALA A 47 -6.91 10.90 -4.86
C ALA A 47 -6.10 9.66 -5.27
N TYR A 48 -6.79 8.54 -5.50
CA TYR A 48 -6.16 7.31 -5.97
C TYR A 48 -5.76 7.39 -7.44
N GLU A 49 -6.60 7.99 -8.29
CA GLU A 49 -6.28 8.25 -9.70
C GLU A 49 -5.07 9.18 -9.84
N ASP A 50 -5.03 10.27 -9.07
CA ASP A 50 -3.87 11.17 -9.03
C ASP A 50 -2.60 10.44 -8.58
N ALA A 51 -2.69 9.60 -7.55
CA ALA A 51 -1.58 8.76 -7.14
C ALA A 51 -1.12 7.86 -8.30
N CYS A 52 -2.04 7.14 -8.94
CA CYS A 52 -1.73 6.27 -10.08
C CYS A 52 -1.06 7.03 -11.23
N HIS A 53 -1.49 8.25 -11.54
CA HIS A 53 -0.88 9.09 -12.58
C HIS A 53 0.54 9.52 -12.24
N VAL A 54 0.82 9.83 -10.97
CA VAL A 54 2.13 10.34 -10.55
C VAL A 54 3.15 9.22 -10.30
N MET A 55 2.76 8.18 -9.56
CA MET A 55 3.68 7.12 -9.12
C MET A 55 3.53 5.80 -9.90
N GLY A 56 2.50 5.67 -10.73
CA GLY A 56 2.16 4.44 -11.45
C GLY A 56 1.19 3.54 -10.66
N GLN A 57 0.40 2.75 -11.39
CA GLN A 57 -0.65 1.90 -10.80
C GLN A 57 -0.12 0.86 -9.82
N GLU A 58 0.98 0.18 -10.14
CA GLU A 58 1.59 -0.82 -9.25
C GLU A 58 2.04 -0.19 -7.93
N ILE A 59 2.73 0.96 -7.99
CA ILE A 59 3.24 1.65 -6.82
C ILE A 59 2.09 2.22 -5.98
N ALA A 60 1.07 2.80 -6.61
CA ALA A 60 -0.11 3.29 -5.92
C ALA A 60 -0.83 2.16 -5.16
N ALA A 61 -0.95 0.97 -5.76
CA ALA A 61 -1.51 -0.20 -5.09
C ALA A 61 -0.65 -0.64 -3.88
N VAL A 62 0.68 -0.63 -4.01
CA VAL A 62 1.59 -0.93 -2.89
C VAL A 62 1.42 0.10 -1.77
N VAL A 63 1.27 1.38 -2.10
CA VAL A 63 1.04 2.44 -1.11
C VAL A 63 -0.28 2.23 -0.37
N ILE A 64 -1.37 1.89 -1.07
CA ILE A 64 -2.65 1.56 -0.42
C ILE A 64 -2.51 0.39 0.54
N ALA A 65 -1.82 -0.69 0.14
CA ALA A 65 -1.57 -1.83 1.02
C ALA A 65 -0.76 -1.44 2.27
N CYS A 66 0.28 -0.61 2.10
CA CYS A 66 1.09 -0.11 3.20
C CYS A 66 0.30 0.82 4.14
N ILE A 67 -0.63 1.60 3.59
CA ILE A 67 -1.54 2.46 4.38
C ILE A 67 -2.52 1.60 5.16
N LEU A 68 -3.13 0.59 4.53
CA LEU A 68 -4.01 -0.36 5.21
C LEU A 68 -3.32 -0.97 6.42
N GLN A 69 -2.11 -1.52 6.21
CA GLN A 69 -1.30 -2.15 7.26
C GLN A 69 -0.99 -1.22 8.45
N ARG A 70 -1.12 0.09 8.26
CA ARG A 70 -0.86 1.11 9.29
C ARG A 70 -2.08 1.99 9.55
N ALA A 71 -3.28 1.57 9.12
CA ALA A 71 -4.47 2.41 9.15
C ALA A 71 -4.83 2.84 10.57
N GLN A 72 -4.58 1.99 11.57
CA GLN A 72 -4.78 2.30 12.99
C GLN A 72 -3.90 3.46 13.50
N HIS A 73 -2.80 3.77 12.82
CA HIS A 73 -1.88 4.85 13.17
C HIS A 73 -1.99 6.07 12.23
N ILE A 74 -2.95 6.07 11.31
CA ILE A 74 -3.13 7.13 10.31
C ILE A 74 -4.50 7.77 10.52
N GLU A 75 -4.53 9.07 10.85
CA GLU A 75 -5.78 9.80 11.07
C GLU A 75 -6.65 9.88 9.82
N SER A 76 -6.04 10.07 8.65
CA SER A 76 -6.74 10.11 7.36
C SER A 76 -5.91 9.48 6.25
N ALA A 77 -6.29 8.28 5.82
CA ALA A 77 -5.63 7.58 4.71
C ALA A 77 -5.67 8.40 3.41
N GLY A 78 -6.79 9.06 3.11
CA GLY A 78 -6.94 9.90 1.92
C GLY A 78 -6.10 11.16 1.95
N GLY A 79 -5.93 11.79 3.12
CA GLY A 79 -5.01 12.93 3.29
C GLY A 79 -3.55 12.49 3.17
N TYR A 80 -3.22 11.35 3.80
CA TYR A 80 -1.87 10.80 3.76
C TYR A 80 -1.44 10.40 2.34
N LEU A 81 -2.33 9.76 1.57
CA LEU A 81 -2.06 9.44 0.17
C LEU A 81 -1.76 10.69 -0.66
N ARG A 82 -2.53 11.78 -0.49
CA ARG A 82 -2.27 13.04 -1.21
C ARG A 82 -0.89 13.61 -0.90
N VAL A 83 -0.47 13.59 0.37
CA VAL A 83 0.88 14.04 0.76
C VAL A 83 1.95 13.18 0.10
N LEU A 84 1.76 11.86 0.03
CA LEU A 84 2.70 10.98 -0.67
C LEU A 84 2.72 11.23 -2.18
N THR A 85 1.56 11.48 -2.80
CA THR A 85 1.44 11.85 -4.21
C THR A 85 2.20 13.15 -4.52
N GLU A 86 2.06 14.17 -3.67
CA GLU A 86 2.79 15.43 -3.86
C GLU A 86 4.31 15.27 -3.69
N LYS A 87 4.75 14.45 -2.72
CA LYS A 87 6.17 14.08 -2.61
C LYS A 87 6.68 13.32 -3.83
N ALA A 88 5.85 12.44 -4.40
CA ALA A 88 6.19 11.72 -5.63
C ALA A 88 6.29 12.65 -6.83
N ARG A 89 5.41 13.65 -6.92
CA ARG A 89 5.45 14.70 -7.94
C ARG A 89 6.73 15.53 -7.85
N ALA A 90 7.21 15.80 -6.63
CA ALA A 90 8.47 16.48 -6.38
C ALA A 90 9.72 15.59 -6.57
N GLY A 91 9.56 14.29 -6.83
CA GLY A 91 10.66 13.33 -6.93
C GLY A 91 11.28 12.91 -5.58
N GLU A 92 10.61 13.26 -4.47
CA GLU A 92 11.08 13.00 -3.10
C GLU A 92 10.49 11.72 -2.48
N PHE A 93 9.64 11.01 -3.22
CA PHE A 93 9.02 9.77 -2.76
C PHE A 93 9.74 8.54 -3.30
N SER A 94 9.91 7.55 -2.42
CA SER A 94 10.26 6.19 -2.80
C SER A 94 9.42 5.19 -1.99
N VAL A 95 8.87 4.20 -2.68
CA VAL A 95 8.09 3.13 -2.04
C VAL A 95 8.98 2.19 -1.19
N GLY A 96 10.28 2.13 -1.46
CA GLY A 96 11.19 1.20 -0.79
C GLY A 96 11.25 1.37 0.72
N PRO A 97 11.58 2.58 1.23
CA PRO A 97 11.56 2.86 2.67
C PRO A 97 10.20 2.59 3.32
N MET A 98 9.11 2.93 2.64
CA MET A 98 7.74 2.68 3.12
C MET A 98 7.48 1.18 3.27
N LEU A 99 7.85 0.39 2.27
CA LEU A 99 7.70 -1.06 2.26
C LEU A 99 8.58 -1.74 3.31
N MET A 100 9.82 -1.28 3.48
CA MET A 100 10.74 -1.79 4.50
C MET A 100 10.26 -1.44 5.92
N ALA A 101 9.65 -0.26 6.11
CA ALA A 101 9.03 0.11 7.37
C ALA A 101 7.86 -0.82 7.71
N ALA A 102 7.01 -1.14 6.72
CA ALA A 102 5.91 -2.08 6.88
C ALA A 102 6.40 -3.51 7.19
N LEU A 103 7.42 -4.00 6.47
CA LEU A 103 8.08 -5.29 6.77
C LEU A 103 8.63 -5.35 8.19
N ARG A 104 9.28 -4.28 8.67
CA ARG A 104 9.83 -4.23 10.03
C ARG A 104 8.74 -4.22 11.08
N ALA A 105 7.66 -3.47 10.86
CA ALA A 105 6.51 -3.45 11.75
C ALA A 105 5.94 -4.87 11.91
N ASN A 106 5.73 -5.58 10.80
CA ASN A 106 5.16 -6.94 10.85
C ASN A 106 6.15 -8.00 11.37
N GLY A 107 7.43 -7.87 11.03
CA GLY A 107 8.48 -8.77 11.54
C GLY A 107 8.72 -8.61 13.04
N ALA A 108 8.43 -7.43 13.61
CA ALA A 108 8.39 -7.24 15.05
C ALA A 108 7.16 -7.92 15.68
N THR A 109 5.99 -7.86 15.03
CA THR A 109 4.78 -8.56 15.49
C THR A 109 4.97 -10.07 15.55
N ALA A 110 5.69 -10.67 14.59
CA ALA A 110 6.01 -12.10 14.59
C ALA A 110 6.96 -12.54 15.72
N LYS A 111 7.66 -11.62 16.39
CA LYS A 111 8.54 -11.91 17.53
C LYS A 111 7.86 -11.75 18.91
N MET A 112 6.64 -11.22 18.96
CA MET A 112 5.93 -10.94 20.22
C MET A 112 4.89 -12.01 20.62
N THR A 113 4.72 -13.05 19.82
CA THR A 113 3.88 -14.23 20.14
C THR A 113 4.70 -15.45 20.59
N GLY A 114 5.93 -15.23 21.07
CA GLY A 114 6.80 -16.26 21.66
C GLY A 114 6.71 -16.30 23.18
#